data_AF-A0A955AUI3-F1
#
_entry.id   AF-A0A955AUI3-F1
#
_cell.length_a   1.000
_cell.length_b   1.000
_cell.length_c   1.000
_cell.angle_alpha   90.00
_cell.angle_beta   90.00
_cell.angle_gamma   90.00
#
_symmetry.space_group_name_H-M   'P 1'
#
loop_
_entity.id
_entity.type
_entity.pdbx_description
1 polymer ?
#
loop_
_entity_poly.entity_id
_entity_poly.type
_entity_poly.pdbx_seq_one_letter_code
_entity_poly.pdbx_strand_id
1 'polypeptide(L)'
;MLWSTSMTGVAWLLVIAGAILLILVIYAVALLPQLIYRYQPKLKSEYRLRFRDDAIGFQTDEIDSELKWSIYHSWLRDDEFYILYHGRRDVSVIPRRALEDGADERLTDLLNQKIGPAIA
;
A
#
# COMPACT_ATOMS: atom_id res chain seq x y z
N MET A 1 19.31 -31.36 -49.70
CA MET A 1 17.99 -31.59 -49.05
C MET A 1 18.05 -31.89 -47.54
N LEU A 2 19.22 -31.96 -46.89
CA LEU A 2 19.34 -32.18 -45.42
C LEU A 2 19.43 -30.89 -44.59
N TRP A 3 19.68 -29.74 -45.22
CA TRP A 3 19.83 -28.44 -44.55
C TRP A 3 18.50 -27.77 -44.19
N SER A 4 17.40 -28.11 -44.86
CA SER A 4 16.07 -27.56 -44.55
C SER A 4 15.48 -28.14 -43.26
N THR A 5 15.77 -29.41 -42.98
CA THR A 5 15.18 -30.14 -41.84
C THR A 5 15.76 -29.69 -40.50
N SER A 6 17.04 -29.32 -40.46
CA SER A 6 17.68 -28.75 -39.27
C SER A 6 17.18 -27.34 -38.98
N MET A 7 16.98 -26.51 -40.02
CA MET A 7 16.47 -25.14 -39.91
C MET A 7 15.03 -25.12 -39.38
N THR A 8 14.18 -26.06 -39.81
CA THR A 8 12.81 -26.17 -39.34
C THR A 8 12.73 -26.57 -37.86
N GLY A 9 13.62 -27.43 -37.38
CA GLY A 9 13.65 -27.83 -35.97
C GLY A 9 13.97 -26.66 -35.03
N VAL A 10 14.94 -25.83 -35.40
CA VAL A 10 15.31 -24.62 -34.65
C VAL A 10 14.18 -23.60 -34.67
N ALA A 11 13.50 -23.42 -35.81
CA ALA A 11 12.36 -22.52 -35.92
C ALA A 11 11.21 -22.93 -34.97
N TRP A 12 10.86 -24.22 -34.92
CA TRP A 12 9.84 -24.72 -33.99
C TRP A 12 10.25 -24.54 -32.53
N LEU A 13 11.53 -24.75 -32.21
CA LEU A 13 12.05 -24.58 -30.85
C LEU A 13 11.95 -23.11 -30.39
N LEU A 14 12.25 -22.16 -31.27
CA LEU A 14 12.08 -20.72 -31.00
C LEU A 14 10.60 -20.33 -30.83
N VAL A 15 9.70 -20.89 -31.64
CA VAL A 15 8.25 -20.65 -31.50
C VAL A 15 7.73 -21.19 -30.17
N ILE A 16 8.15 -22.39 -29.77
CA ILE A 16 7.76 -22.99 -28.48
C ILE A 16 8.33 -22.16 -27.33
N ALA A 17 9.60 -21.76 -27.39
CA ALA A 17 10.22 -20.91 -26.37
C ALA A 17 9.49 -19.56 -26.24
N GLY A 18 9.14 -18.94 -27.37
CA GLY A 18 8.36 -17.71 -27.42
C GLY A 18 6.96 -17.88 -26.83
N ALA A 19 6.27 -18.98 -27.15
CA ALA A 19 4.96 -19.29 -26.58
C ALA A 19 5.02 -19.51 -25.07
N ILE A 20 6.04 -20.21 -24.56
CA ILE A 20 6.27 -20.41 -23.12
C ILE A 20 6.54 -19.07 -22.43
N LEU A 21 7.38 -18.21 -23.02
CA LEU A 21 7.64 -16.88 -22.49
C LEU A 21 6.37 -16.04 -22.43
N LEU A 22 5.55 -16.09 -23.48
CA LEU A 22 4.29 -15.35 -23.57
C LEU A 22 3.30 -15.83 -22.50
N ILE A 23 3.17 -17.14 -22.29
CA ILE A 23 2.38 -17.73 -21.20
C ILE A 23 2.89 -17.26 -19.83
N LEU A 24 4.21 -17.22 -19.63
CA LEU A 24 4.81 -16.77 -18.37
C LEU A 24 4.56 -15.28 -18.10
N VAL A 25 4.62 -14.44 -19.14
CA VAL A 25 4.27 -13.01 -19.03
C VAL A 25 2.78 -12.83 -18.72
N ILE A 26 1.88 -13.56 -19.38
CA ILE A 26 0.45 -13.53 -19.06
C ILE A 26 0.21 -13.95 -17.62
N TYR A 27 0.87 -15.01 -17.15
CA TYR A 27 0.78 -15.46 -15.76
C TYR A 27 1.24 -14.38 -14.79
N ALA A 28 2.37 -13.74 -15.05
CA ALA A 28 2.92 -12.70 -14.18
C ALA A 28 2.07 -11.42 -14.16
N VAL A 29 1.48 -11.03 -15.29
CA VAL A 29 0.75 -9.76 -15.40
C VAL A 29 -0.73 -9.90 -15.07
N ALA A 30 -1.36 -11.05 -15.31
CA ALA A 30 -2.80 -11.24 -15.05
C ALA A 30 -3.07 -11.99 -13.75
N LEU A 31 -2.37 -13.11 -13.50
CA LEU A 31 -2.68 -13.98 -12.37
C LEU A 31 -2.06 -13.50 -11.06
N LEU A 32 -0.80 -13.03 -11.06
CA LEU A 32 -0.17 -12.50 -9.84
C LEU A 32 -0.94 -11.33 -9.22
N PRO A 33 -1.34 -10.26 -9.93
CA PRO A 33 -2.07 -9.17 -9.28
C PRO A 33 -3.45 -9.60 -8.79
N GLN A 34 -4.15 -10.49 -9.51
CA GLN A 34 -5.42 -11.05 -9.03
C GLN A 34 -5.24 -11.90 -7.77
N LEU A 35 -4.17 -12.68 -7.70
CA LEU A 35 -3.84 -13.51 -6.54
C LEU A 35 -3.44 -12.63 -5.35
N ILE A 36 -2.55 -11.65 -5.56
CA ILE A 36 -2.13 -10.68 -4.53
C ILE A 36 -3.34 -9.90 -4.01
N TYR A 37 -4.22 -9.42 -4.90
CA TYR A 37 -5.44 -8.72 -4.52
C TYR A 37 -6.42 -9.62 -3.72
N ARG A 38 -6.49 -10.91 -4.06
CA ARG A 38 -7.36 -11.88 -3.36
C ARG A 38 -6.78 -12.35 -2.02
N TYR A 39 -5.45 -12.40 -1.90
CA TYR A 39 -4.72 -12.81 -0.68
C TYR A 39 -4.33 -11.66 0.24
N GLN A 40 -4.59 -10.40 -0.14
CA GLN A 40 -4.47 -9.24 0.75
C GLN A 40 -5.86 -8.76 1.20
N PRO A 41 -6.54 -9.48 2.12
CA PRO A 41 -7.78 -9.01 2.73
C PRO A 41 -7.61 -7.67 3.47
N LYS A 42 -6.37 -7.29 3.80
CA LYS A 42 -5.99 -5.97 4.33
C LYS A 42 -6.36 -4.78 3.42
N LEU A 43 -6.63 -5.02 2.13
CA LEU A 43 -7.10 -3.99 1.18
C LEU A 43 -8.64 -3.91 1.10
N LYS A 44 -9.35 -4.92 1.63
CA LYS A 44 -10.82 -4.97 1.66
C LYS A 44 -11.43 -4.51 2.98
N SER A 45 -10.64 -4.48 4.06
CA SER A 45 -11.12 -4.00 5.35
C SER A 45 -11.23 -2.48 5.33
N GLU A 46 -12.42 -1.99 5.64
CA GLU A 46 -12.72 -0.57 5.79
C GLU A 46 -11.87 0.00 6.94
N TYR A 47 -10.89 0.82 6.61
CA TYR A 47 -9.91 1.32 7.57
C TYR A 47 -10.48 2.53 8.29
N ARG A 48 -10.97 2.35 9.52
CA ARG A 48 -11.52 3.43 10.33
C ARG A 48 -10.48 3.90 11.34
N LEU A 49 -9.94 5.10 11.13
CA LEU A 49 -9.19 5.81 12.16
C LEU A 49 -10.13 6.57 13.07
N ARG A 50 -10.04 6.32 14.37
CA ARG A 50 -10.66 7.15 15.40
C ARG A 50 -9.57 7.80 16.22
N PHE A 51 -9.44 9.11 16.10
CA PHE A 51 -8.54 9.89 16.93
C PHE A 51 -9.19 10.13 18.29
N ARG A 52 -8.57 9.66 19.37
CA ARG A 52 -8.96 9.95 20.76
C ARG A 52 -7.81 10.69 21.46
N ASP A 53 -8.13 11.39 22.55
CA ASP A 53 -7.17 12.19 23.33
C ASP A 53 -6.02 11.36 23.95
N ASP A 54 -6.22 10.05 24.10
CA ASP A 54 -5.29 9.09 24.70
C ASP A 54 -4.58 8.19 23.67
N ALA A 55 -5.21 7.89 22.54
CA ALA A 55 -4.63 7.06 21.48
C ALA A 55 -5.24 7.33 20.08
N ILE A 56 -4.51 6.96 19.02
CA ILE A 56 -5.13 6.73 17.71
C ILE A 56 -5.68 5.31 17.71
N GLY A 57 -7.00 5.18 17.74
CA GLY A 57 -7.69 3.91 17.58
C GLY A 57 -7.72 3.52 16.11
N PHE A 58 -6.94 2.50 15.75
CA PHE A 58 -7.02 1.88 14.44
C PHE A 58 -8.02 0.74 14.51
N GLN A 59 -9.21 0.96 13.94
CA GLN A 59 -10.26 -0.03 13.90
C GLN A 59 -10.25 -0.70 12.52
N THR A 60 -9.66 -1.90 12.47
CA THR A 60 -9.77 -2.82 11.32
C THR A 60 -10.69 -3.97 11.76
N ASP A 61 -11.48 -4.56 10.87
CA ASP A 61 -12.47 -5.61 11.23
C ASP A 61 -11.88 -6.85 11.95
N GLU A 62 -10.55 -6.98 11.97
CA GLU A 62 -9.81 -8.08 12.59
C GLU A 62 -8.92 -7.65 13.77
N ILE A 63 -8.65 -6.35 13.95
CA ILE A 63 -7.69 -5.84 14.94
C ILE A 63 -8.16 -4.49 15.48
N ASP A 64 -8.38 -4.42 16.79
CA ASP A 64 -8.50 -3.18 17.56
C ASP A 64 -7.10 -2.83 18.07
N SER A 65 -6.40 -1.95 17.37
CA SER A 65 -5.05 -1.52 17.76
C SER A 65 -5.10 -0.07 18.25
N GLU A 66 -4.95 0.10 19.55
CA GLU A 66 -4.72 1.41 20.16
C GLU A 66 -3.22 1.72 20.08
N LEU A 67 -2.86 2.54 19.09
CA LEU A 67 -1.48 3.02 18.96
C LEU A 67 -1.34 4.31 19.79
N LYS A 68 -0.61 4.19 20.90
CA LYS A 68 -0.32 5.30 21.80
C LYS A 68 0.48 6.37 21.07
N TRP A 69 0.16 7.64 21.32
CA TRP A 69 0.86 8.80 20.75
C TRP A 69 2.39 8.76 20.90
N SER A 70 2.91 8.11 21.94
CA SER A 70 4.34 8.00 22.25
C SER A 70 5.20 7.29 21.21
N ILE A 71 4.60 6.56 20.27
CA ILE A 71 5.34 5.88 19.20
C ILE A 71 5.61 6.82 18.00
N TYR A 72 4.83 7.89 17.88
CA TYR A 72 4.94 8.80 16.75
C TYR A 72 6.03 9.82 17.07
N HIS A 73 7.04 9.88 16.21
CA HIS A 73 8.17 10.77 16.40
C HIS A 73 7.98 12.11 15.69
N SER A 74 7.29 12.09 14.56
CA SER A 74 7.11 13.28 13.74
C SER A 74 5.94 13.11 12.78
N TRP A 75 5.47 14.22 12.24
CA TRP A 75 4.41 14.25 11.24
C TRP A 75 4.64 15.36 10.23
N LEU A 76 4.08 15.18 9.03
CA LEU A 76 4.11 16.10 7.91
C LEU A 76 2.70 16.28 7.38
N ARG A 77 2.40 17.49 6.91
CA ARG A 77 1.17 17.81 6.20
C ARG A 77 1.49 18.23 4.79
N ASP A 78 0.79 17.62 3.84
CA ASP A 78 0.73 18.03 2.45
C ASP A 78 -0.69 18.50 2.10
N ASP A 79 -0.88 19.05 0.90
CA ASP A 79 -2.19 19.56 0.46
C ASP A 79 -3.24 18.45 0.35
N GLU A 80 -2.84 17.19 0.17
CA GLU A 80 -3.78 16.07 0.09
C GLU A 80 -3.65 15.05 1.24
N PHE A 81 -2.58 15.09 2.04
CA PHE A 81 -2.25 14.00 2.97
C PHE A 81 -1.68 14.48 4.30
N TYR A 82 -1.98 13.72 5.36
CA TYR A 82 -1.21 13.70 6.60
C TYR A 82 -0.31 12.47 6.63
N ILE A 83 0.96 12.67 6.98
CA ILE A 83 1.97 11.62 7.01
C ILE A 83 2.52 11.56 8.44
N LEU A 84 2.34 10.44 9.14
CA LEU A 84 2.80 10.25 10.51
C LEU A 84 3.89 9.18 10.56
N TYR A 85 5.03 9.50 11.15
CA TYR A 85 6.18 8.61 11.27
C TYR A 85 6.20 7.94 12.66
N HIS A 86 6.15 6.60 12.69
CA HIS A 86 6.14 5.83 13.96
C HIS A 86 7.19 4.71 14.03
N GLY A 87 8.15 4.72 13.11
CA GLY A 87 9.25 3.76 13.06
C GLY A 87 10.33 4.21 12.08
N ARG A 88 11.38 3.38 11.89
CA ARG A 88 12.46 3.68 10.93
C ARG A 88 11.99 3.66 9.47
N ARG A 89 10.94 2.91 9.16
CA ARG A 89 10.35 2.77 7.80
C ARG A 89 8.82 2.68 7.81
N ASP A 90 8.20 2.78 8.98
CA ASP A 90 6.76 2.64 9.12
C ASP A 90 6.12 4.03 9.21
N VAL A 91 5.18 4.26 8.31
CA VAL A 91 4.52 5.55 8.10
C VAL A 91 3.03 5.31 7.92
N SER A 92 2.22 6.11 8.62
CA SER A 92 0.78 6.16 8.41
C SER A 92 0.45 7.33 7.49
N VAL A 93 -0.19 7.05 6.35
CA VAL A 93 -0.62 8.07 5.39
C VAL A 93 -2.14 8.17 5.44
N ILE A 94 -2.64 9.37 5.71
CA ILE A 94 -4.06 9.65 5.94
C ILE A 94 -4.50 10.68 4.89
N PRO A 95 -5.36 10.31 3.93
CA PRO A 95 -5.87 11.25 2.93
C PRO A 95 -6.78 12.29 3.56
N ARG A 96 -6.60 13.57 3.22
CA ARG A 96 -7.46 14.66 3.70
C ARG A 96 -8.91 14.50 3.27
N ARG A 97 -9.13 13.94 2.08
CA ARG A 97 -10.48 13.61 1.56
C ARG A 97 -11.25 12.58 2.40
N ALA A 98 -10.57 11.84 3.27
CA ALA A 98 -11.21 10.89 4.18
C ALA A 98 -11.58 11.52 5.53
N LEU A 99 -11.19 12.78 5.77
CA LEU A 99 -11.55 13.55 6.95
C LEU A 99 -12.94 14.17 6.74
N GLU A 100 -13.74 14.16 7.80
CA GLU A 100 -15.01 14.88 7.85
C GLU A 100 -14.77 16.40 7.87
N ASP A 101 -15.80 17.17 7.50
CA ASP A 101 -15.73 18.63 7.49
C ASP A 101 -15.33 19.20 8.88
N GLY A 102 -14.27 20.01 8.90
CA GLY A 102 -13.71 20.61 10.12
C GLY A 102 -12.89 19.64 11.00
N ALA A 103 -12.63 18.40 10.55
CA ALA A 103 -11.70 17.49 11.23
C ALA A 103 -10.23 17.79 10.88
N ASP A 104 -9.97 18.53 9.80
CA ASP A 104 -8.62 18.92 9.35
C ASP A 104 -7.89 19.79 10.38
N GLU A 105 -8.55 20.86 10.85
CA GLU A 105 -8.02 21.77 11.86
C GLU A 105 -7.87 21.06 13.21
N ARG A 106 -8.89 20.30 13.63
CA ARG A 106 -8.88 19.53 14.86
C ARG A 106 -7.73 18.51 14.90
N LEU A 107 -7.47 17.82 13.79
CA LEU A 107 -6.37 16.87 13.69
C LEU A 107 -5.01 17.59 13.77
N THR A 108 -4.88 18.72 13.07
CA THR A 108 -3.65 19.54 13.13
C THR A 108 -3.34 19.98 14.57
N ASP A 109 -4.33 20.51 15.28
CA ASP A 109 -4.15 20.97 16.67
C ASP A 109 -3.76 19.82 17.60
N LEU A 110 -4.38 18.66 17.42
CA LEU A 110 -4.10 17.47 18.21
C LEU A 110 -2.69 16.94 17.96
N LEU A 111 -2.24 16.88 16.70
CA LEU A 111 -0.88 16.47 16.34
C LEU A 111 0.17 17.44 16.90
N ASN A 112 -0.09 18.74 16.82
CA ASN A 112 0.76 19.77 17.43
C ASN A 112 0.88 19.61 18.95
N GLN A 113 -0.22 19.28 19.64
CA GLN A 113 -0.23 19.10 21.09
C GLN A 113 0.50 17.83 21.53
N LYS A 114 0.36 16.72 20.79
CA LYS A 114 0.86 15.40 21.22
C LYS A 114 2.26 15.08 20.74
N ILE A 115 2.62 15.48 19.52
CA ILE A 115 3.89 15.12 18.87
C ILE A 115 4.81 16.35 18.79
N GLY A 116 4.23 17.53 18.52
CA GLY A 116 4.96 18.77 18.29
C GLY A 116 4.69 19.34 16.89
N PRO A 117 5.40 20.41 16.49
CA PRO A 117 5.16 21.06 15.21
C PRO A 117 5.40 20.12 14.02
N ALA A 118 4.63 20.30 12.95
CA ALA A 118 4.86 19.60 11.69
C ALA A 118 6.29 19.83 11.20
N ILE A 119 6.88 18.79 10.60
CA ILE A 119 8.12 18.94 9.85
C ILE A 119 7.79 19.81 8.63
N ALA A 120 8.50 20.92 8.48
CA ALA A 120 8.37 21.83 7.34
C ALA A 120 9.07 21.28 6.08
#